data_AF-A0A060ZFD0-F1
#
_entry.id   AF-A0A060ZFD0-F1
#
_cell.length_a   1.000
_cell.length_b   1.000
_cell.length_c   1.000
_cell.angle_alpha   90.00
_cell.angle_beta   90.00
_cell.angle_gamma   90.00
#
_symmetry.space_group_name_H-M   'P 1'
#
loop_
_entity.id
_entity.type
_entity.pdbx_description
1 polymer ?
#
loop_
_entity_poly.entity_id
_entity_poly.type
_entity_poly.pdbx_seq_one_letter_code
_entity_poly.pdbx_strand_id
1 'polypeptide(L)'
;MITTARYLPACPTAGVGGDWYDGIMLPDARICLVVGDVEGHSVESSAVMGQLRSAVLAYARENHGPAAILTRTSHLLAELDTELLATCCCVRMDVADGAAEVALAGHPAPLVRRPDGRVDALDVPADVPLGVHSATPYRTYETTLAPGSLLLLYTDGLTPGQSSEALAGVRTLLAAGGQDNERHLEGLADRLIATAPRPPERYDDVALLLARYERATPDAQHRSSRMEIQRHDLQGVRETRRFMRDHLGSWGRDAMTDDLELMASEVVTNALIHADSDVELRLRDYPDHIRLEVRDSDVSPPVPSSLSAAEEENAQAEHGRGLIIVDSLATTWGSSPSGRGKTVWLELSTRDGS
;
A
#
# COMPACT_ATOMS: atom_id res chain seq x y z
N MET A 1 10.56 1.72 10.04
CA MET A 1 11.06 1.89 8.66
C MET A 1 11.89 3.16 8.59
N ILE A 2 13.02 3.11 7.90
CA ILE A 2 13.95 4.25 7.75
C ILE A 2 14.02 4.59 6.26
N THR A 3 13.87 5.87 5.90
CA THR A 3 13.88 6.32 4.50
C THR A 3 14.91 7.42 4.28
N THR A 4 15.46 7.48 3.07
CA THR A 4 16.30 8.59 2.60
C THR A 4 16.08 8.79 1.11
N ALA A 5 16.27 10.01 0.62
CA ALA A 5 16.07 10.33 -0.78
C ALA A 5 17.18 11.23 -1.32
N ARG A 6 17.37 11.19 -2.64
CA ARG A 6 18.24 12.10 -3.37
C ARG A 6 17.53 12.57 -4.63
N TYR A 7 17.75 13.83 -4.96
CA TYR A 7 17.25 14.47 -6.16
C TYR A 7 18.39 15.18 -6.87
N LEU A 8 18.48 15.01 -8.18
CA LEU A 8 19.51 15.59 -8.99
C LEU A 8 18.91 16.09 -10.31
N PRO A 9 18.78 17.41 -10.49
CA PRO A 9 18.13 17.94 -11.69
C PRO A 9 19.00 17.76 -12.95
N ALA A 10 18.35 17.66 -14.10
CA ALA A 10 18.94 17.67 -15.44
C ALA A 10 19.68 18.99 -15.69
N CYS A 11 19.04 20.10 -15.32
CA CYS A 11 19.54 21.45 -15.50
C CYS A 11 19.75 22.16 -14.15
N PRO A 12 21.01 22.35 -13.68
CA PRO A 12 21.29 22.97 -12.38
C PRO A 12 20.76 24.39 -12.21
N THR A 13 20.49 25.11 -13.30
CA THR A 13 20.04 26.51 -13.28
C THR A 13 18.52 26.68 -13.20
N ALA A 14 17.74 25.66 -13.58
CA ALA A 14 16.28 25.72 -13.54
C ALA A 14 15.72 25.47 -12.12
N GLY A 15 16.43 24.69 -11.30
CA GLY A 15 16.10 24.45 -9.89
C GLY A 15 14.80 23.66 -9.62
N VAL A 16 14.01 23.38 -10.66
CA VAL A 16 12.75 22.62 -10.62
C VAL A 16 12.73 21.71 -11.85
N GLY A 17 12.26 20.48 -11.66
CA GLY A 17 12.21 19.45 -12.69
C GLY A 17 10.92 18.63 -12.64
N GLY A 18 10.80 17.66 -13.54
CA GLY A 18 9.60 16.81 -13.72
C GLY A 18 9.48 15.68 -12.69
N ASP A 19 10.61 15.28 -12.11
CA ASP A 19 10.73 14.21 -11.13
C ASP A 19 10.24 14.61 -9.72
N TRP A 20 9.59 13.68 -9.02
CA TRP A 20 9.26 13.83 -7.60
C TRP A 20 9.34 12.52 -6.82
N TYR A 21 9.41 12.64 -5.49
CA TYR A 21 9.27 11.54 -4.56
C TYR A 21 8.52 11.97 -3.30
N ASP A 22 7.86 11.03 -2.62
CA ASP A 22 7.24 11.24 -1.32
C ASP A 22 7.24 9.97 -0.45
N GLY A 23 7.32 10.16 0.86
CA GLY A 23 7.11 9.13 1.88
C GLY A 23 6.02 9.58 2.85
N ILE A 24 4.82 9.04 2.69
CA ILE A 24 3.61 9.50 3.36
C ILE A 24 3.21 8.49 4.44
N MET A 25 3.28 8.89 5.70
CA MET A 25 2.73 8.10 6.80
C MET A 25 1.20 8.14 6.76
N LEU A 26 0.57 6.96 6.74
CA LEU A 26 -0.87 6.79 6.72
C LEU A 26 -1.42 6.63 8.16
N PRO A 27 -2.70 6.96 8.41
CA PRO A 27 -3.29 6.90 9.74
C PRO A 27 -3.30 5.51 10.41
N ASP A 28 -3.21 4.44 9.64
CA ASP A 28 -3.31 3.05 10.08
C ASP A 28 -1.95 2.37 10.29
N ALA A 29 -0.91 3.16 10.54
CA ALA A 29 0.49 2.75 10.66
C ALA A 29 1.11 2.18 9.37
N ARG A 30 0.44 2.30 8.22
CA ARG A 30 1.06 2.04 6.91
C ARG A 30 1.86 3.25 6.43
N ILE A 31 2.70 3.02 5.44
CA ILE A 31 3.46 4.06 4.74
C ILE A 31 3.24 3.92 3.23
N CYS A 32 3.04 5.03 2.55
CA CYS A 32 2.98 5.11 1.11
C CYS A 32 4.26 5.77 0.58
N LEU A 33 5.03 5.05 -0.22
CA LEU A 33 6.21 5.53 -0.92
C LEU A 33 5.84 5.79 -2.38
N VAL A 34 6.22 6.95 -2.88
CA VAL A 34 5.91 7.37 -4.25
C VAL A 34 7.16 7.91 -4.90
N VAL A 35 7.38 7.52 -6.16
CA VAL A 35 8.30 8.19 -7.08
C VAL A 35 7.59 8.34 -8.41
N GLY A 36 7.72 9.49 -9.04
CA GLY A 36 7.17 9.72 -10.37
C GLY A 36 7.98 10.74 -11.14
N ASP A 37 7.65 10.82 -12.41
CA ASP A 37 8.34 11.61 -13.42
C ASP A 37 7.30 12.13 -14.42
N VAL A 38 7.32 13.44 -14.68
CA VAL A 38 6.50 14.09 -15.70
C VAL A 38 7.37 14.35 -16.91
N GLU A 39 6.89 13.95 -18.08
CA GLU A 39 7.61 14.10 -19.33
C GLU A 39 8.09 15.55 -19.53
N GLY A 40 9.40 15.68 -19.73
CA GLY A 40 10.06 16.96 -20.00
C GLY A 40 10.41 17.77 -18.76
N HIS A 41 11.25 18.79 -18.97
CA HIS A 41 11.88 19.58 -17.91
C HIS A 41 11.56 21.08 -18.06
N SER A 42 10.31 21.40 -18.41
CA SER A 42 9.83 22.77 -18.64
C SER A 42 9.15 23.34 -17.38
N VAL A 43 8.85 24.64 -17.42
CA VAL A 43 8.03 25.28 -16.37
C VAL A 43 6.63 24.67 -16.31
N GLU A 44 6.10 24.24 -17.46
CA GLU A 44 4.80 23.56 -17.56
C GLU A 44 4.85 22.17 -16.92
N SER A 45 5.88 21.35 -17.22
CA SER A 45 6.01 20.02 -16.60
C SER A 45 6.22 20.12 -15.09
N SER A 46 6.97 21.13 -14.63
CA SER A 46 7.12 21.45 -13.20
C SER A 46 5.79 21.80 -12.51
N ALA A 47 4.91 22.54 -13.21
CA ALA A 47 3.59 22.90 -12.69
C ALA A 47 2.66 21.67 -12.62
N VAL A 48 2.67 20.84 -13.66
CA VAL A 48 1.93 19.57 -13.69
C VAL A 48 2.42 18.63 -12.59
N MET A 49 3.75 18.47 -12.43
CA MET A 49 4.34 17.67 -11.36
C MET A 49 3.81 18.10 -9.98
N GLY A 50 3.78 19.41 -9.69
CA GLY A 50 3.25 19.93 -8.42
C GLY A 50 1.78 19.58 -8.18
N GLN A 51 0.96 19.58 -9.24
CA GLN A 51 -0.45 19.18 -9.17
C GLN A 51 -0.60 17.67 -8.96
N LEU A 52 0.13 16.84 -9.70
CA LEU A 52 0.11 15.38 -9.55
C LEU A 52 0.57 14.95 -8.17
N ARG A 53 1.68 15.52 -7.67
CA ARG A 53 2.20 15.29 -6.33
C ARG A 53 1.16 15.61 -5.26
N SER A 54 0.49 16.75 -5.38
CA SER A 54 -0.56 17.19 -4.44
C SER A 54 -1.76 16.24 -4.46
N ALA A 55 -2.18 15.78 -5.65
CA ALA A 55 -3.29 14.85 -5.80
C ALA A 55 -2.96 13.48 -5.19
N VAL A 56 -1.77 12.94 -5.46
CA VAL A 56 -1.31 11.68 -4.86
C VAL A 56 -1.30 11.77 -3.33
N LEU A 57 -0.77 12.87 -2.77
CA LEU A 57 -0.79 13.09 -1.32
C LEU A 57 -2.22 13.08 -0.75
N ALA A 58 -3.16 13.76 -1.41
CA ALA A 58 -4.55 13.80 -0.97
C ALA A 58 -5.20 12.41 -1.00
N TYR A 59 -5.09 11.68 -2.11
CA TYR A 59 -5.70 10.35 -2.23
C TYR A 59 -5.07 9.33 -1.29
N ALA A 60 -3.75 9.40 -1.06
CA ALA A 60 -3.07 8.59 -0.07
C ALA A 60 -3.60 8.86 1.35
N ARG A 61 -3.81 10.13 1.72
CA ARG A 61 -4.37 10.51 3.04
C ARG A 61 -5.82 10.10 3.22
N GLU A 62 -6.58 9.99 2.13
CA GLU A 62 -7.93 9.38 2.11
C GLU A 62 -7.90 7.85 2.15
N ASN A 63 -6.73 7.24 2.36
CA ASN A 63 -6.50 5.80 2.48
C ASN A 63 -6.82 4.97 1.21
N HIS A 64 -6.79 5.61 0.04
CA HIS A 64 -6.92 4.89 -1.23
C HIS A 64 -5.72 3.95 -1.45
N GLY A 65 -5.98 2.79 -2.08
CA GLY A 65 -4.93 1.87 -2.49
C GLY A 65 -4.13 2.37 -3.71
N PRO A 66 -2.92 1.82 -3.97
CA PRO A 66 -2.03 2.28 -5.04
C PRO A 66 -2.69 2.42 -6.42
N ALA A 67 -3.43 1.41 -6.89
CA ALA A 67 -4.14 1.47 -8.17
C ALA A 67 -5.20 2.58 -8.23
N ALA A 68 -5.92 2.81 -7.13
CA ALA A 68 -6.95 3.85 -7.07
C ALA A 68 -6.31 5.25 -7.07
N ILE A 69 -5.18 5.42 -6.39
CA ILE A 69 -4.37 6.64 -6.44
C ILE A 69 -3.97 6.92 -7.89
N LEU A 70 -3.33 5.96 -8.57
CA LEU A 70 -2.87 6.14 -9.96
C LEU A 70 -4.02 6.42 -10.92
N THR A 71 -5.16 5.73 -10.77
CA THR A 71 -6.34 5.94 -11.62
C THR A 71 -6.87 7.36 -11.50
N ARG A 72 -7.06 7.85 -10.26
CA ARG A 72 -7.56 9.21 -10.01
C ARG A 72 -6.56 10.27 -10.47
N THR A 73 -5.27 10.06 -10.22
CA THR A 73 -4.21 10.97 -10.70
C THR A 73 -4.14 10.99 -12.23
N SER A 74 -4.34 9.85 -12.90
CA SER A 74 -4.39 9.80 -14.37
C SER A 74 -5.60 10.54 -14.94
N HIS A 75 -6.75 10.47 -14.27
CA HIS A 75 -7.93 11.25 -14.68
C HIS A 75 -7.69 12.74 -14.49
N LEU A 76 -7.10 13.16 -13.36
CA LEU A 76 -6.72 14.54 -13.15
C LEU A 76 -5.79 15.04 -14.27
N LEU A 77 -4.75 14.28 -14.64
CA LEU A 77 -3.86 14.68 -15.72
C LEU A 77 -4.59 14.85 -17.06
N ALA A 78 -5.53 13.96 -17.37
CA ALA A 78 -6.35 14.07 -18.57
C ALA A 78 -7.27 15.31 -18.56
N GLU A 79 -7.72 15.77 -17.37
CA GLU A 79 -8.54 16.97 -17.22
C GLU A 79 -7.74 18.28 -17.33
N LEU A 80 -6.42 18.24 -17.15
CA LEU A 80 -5.55 19.41 -17.30
C LEU A 80 -5.37 19.84 -18.77
N ASP A 81 -5.86 19.04 -19.74
CA ASP A 81 -5.80 19.30 -21.19
C ASP A 81 -4.38 19.62 -21.69
N THR A 82 -3.39 18.89 -21.16
CA THR A 82 -1.99 18.97 -21.55
C THR A 82 -1.61 17.79 -22.45
N GLU A 83 -0.63 17.96 -23.33
CA GLU A 83 -0.04 16.84 -24.08
C GLU A 83 0.97 16.02 -23.25
N LEU A 84 1.21 16.41 -21.99
CA LEU A 84 2.19 15.78 -21.11
C LEU A 84 1.68 14.46 -20.54
N LEU A 85 2.59 13.48 -20.48
CA LEU A 85 2.40 12.23 -19.76
C LEU A 85 3.25 12.19 -18.49
N ALA A 86 2.93 11.26 -17.59
CA ALA A 86 3.74 11.04 -16.40
C ALA A 86 3.85 9.55 -16.07
N THR A 87 5.00 9.13 -15.56
CA THR A 87 5.17 7.80 -14.96
C THR A 87 5.10 7.91 -13.44
N CYS A 88 4.63 6.86 -12.77
CA CYS A 88 4.53 6.86 -11.32
C CYS A 88 4.58 5.43 -10.74
N CYS A 89 5.38 5.25 -9.71
CA CYS A 89 5.39 4.07 -8.86
C CYS A 89 4.82 4.42 -7.49
N CYS A 90 3.82 3.65 -7.06
CA CYS A 90 3.20 3.79 -5.75
C CYS A 90 3.32 2.47 -4.97
N VAL A 91 3.97 2.51 -3.80
CA VAL A 91 4.15 1.37 -2.90
C VAL A 91 3.52 1.70 -1.56
N ARG A 92 2.44 1.01 -1.19
CA ARG A 92 1.84 1.10 0.14
C ARG A 92 2.26 -0.11 0.96
N MET A 93 2.88 0.10 2.12
CA MET A 93 3.41 -0.99 2.95
C MET A 93 2.94 -0.89 4.40
N ASP A 94 2.57 -2.04 4.95
CA ASP A 94 2.40 -2.25 6.38
C ASP A 94 3.77 -2.50 7.03
N VAL A 95 4.14 -1.64 7.97
CA VAL A 95 5.42 -1.73 8.68
C VAL A 95 5.41 -2.77 9.79
N ALA A 96 4.26 -3.34 10.15
CA ALA A 96 4.17 -4.37 11.19
C ALA A 96 4.61 -5.75 10.67
N ASP A 97 4.19 -6.11 9.46
CA ASP A 97 4.42 -7.43 8.85
C ASP A 97 5.13 -7.40 7.49
N GLY A 98 5.37 -6.20 6.93
CA GLY A 98 6.07 -6.04 5.66
C GLY A 98 5.18 -6.33 4.44
N ALA A 99 3.87 -6.52 4.62
CA ALA A 99 2.94 -6.63 3.50
C ALA A 99 2.91 -5.33 2.70
N ALA A 100 3.11 -5.43 1.40
CA ALA A 100 3.17 -4.29 0.50
C ALA A 100 2.26 -4.49 -0.71
N GLU A 101 1.61 -3.41 -1.10
CA GLU A 101 0.83 -3.27 -2.31
C GLU A 101 1.56 -2.31 -3.25
N VAL A 102 1.66 -2.68 -4.52
CA VAL A 102 2.42 -1.93 -5.52
C VAL A 102 1.57 -1.72 -6.76
N ALA A 103 1.59 -0.51 -7.31
CA ALA A 103 1.05 -0.22 -8.64
C ALA A 103 2.04 0.66 -9.41
N LEU A 104 2.15 0.41 -10.72
CA LEU A 104 3.08 1.07 -11.62
C LEU A 104 2.35 1.63 -12.83
N ALA A 105 2.48 2.94 -13.07
CA ALA A 105 2.04 3.62 -14.29
C ALA A 105 3.27 3.95 -15.14
N GLY A 106 3.60 3.12 -16.13
CA GLY A 106 4.75 3.29 -17.03
C GLY A 106 6.14 3.33 -16.36
N HIS A 107 6.22 3.18 -15.04
CA HIS A 107 7.41 3.47 -14.25
C HIS A 107 8.33 2.24 -14.10
N PRO A 108 9.66 2.43 -13.97
CA PRO A 108 10.57 1.34 -13.64
C PRO A 108 10.17 0.59 -12.36
N ALA A 109 10.28 -0.74 -12.39
CA ALA A 109 9.98 -1.55 -11.23
C ALA A 109 10.98 -1.29 -10.09
N PRO A 110 10.53 -1.14 -8.83
CA PRO A 110 11.40 -0.96 -7.68
C PRO A 110 12.39 -2.11 -7.51
N LEU A 111 13.61 -1.81 -7.08
CA LEU A 111 14.59 -2.82 -6.72
C LEU A 111 14.50 -3.16 -5.24
N VAL A 112 14.53 -4.45 -4.92
CA VAL A 112 14.55 -4.97 -3.56
C VAL A 112 15.83 -5.74 -3.34
N ARG A 113 16.62 -5.29 -2.37
CA ARG A 113 17.65 -6.12 -1.75
C ARG A 113 17.03 -6.88 -0.59
N ARG A 114 17.06 -8.20 -0.67
CA ARG A 114 16.63 -9.10 0.40
C ARG A 114 17.68 -9.19 1.52
N PRO A 115 17.32 -9.72 2.70
CA PRO A 115 18.25 -9.86 3.81
C PRO A 115 19.47 -10.77 3.50
N ASP A 116 19.30 -11.73 2.59
CA ASP A 116 20.36 -12.59 2.06
C ASP A 116 21.35 -11.85 1.13
N GLY A 117 21.11 -10.57 0.85
CA GLY A 117 21.91 -9.72 -0.02
C GLY A 117 21.55 -9.80 -1.51
N ARG A 118 20.62 -10.68 -1.91
CA ARG A 118 20.17 -10.77 -3.30
C ARG A 118 19.36 -9.53 -3.68
N VAL A 119 19.60 -9.00 -4.89
CA VAL A 119 18.89 -7.83 -5.42
C VAL A 119 18.06 -8.23 -6.62
N ASP A 120 16.75 -8.04 -6.55
CA ASP A 120 15.80 -8.34 -7.62
C ASP A 120 14.90 -7.13 -7.88
N ALA A 121 14.36 -7.01 -9.09
CA ALA A 121 13.24 -6.09 -9.30
C ALA A 121 11.98 -6.74 -8.73
N LEU A 122 11.04 -5.93 -8.23
CA LEU A 122 9.70 -6.43 -7.92
C LEU A 122 9.05 -6.96 -9.20
N ASP A 123 8.45 -8.15 -9.12
CA ASP A 123 7.74 -8.78 -10.23
C ASP A 123 6.35 -8.15 -10.38
N VAL A 124 6.35 -6.92 -10.88
CA VAL A 124 5.17 -6.08 -11.04
C VAL A 124 5.21 -5.52 -12.46
N PRO A 125 4.28 -5.91 -13.35
CA PRO A 125 4.23 -5.35 -14.69
C PRO A 125 3.76 -3.89 -14.62
N ALA A 126 4.39 -3.02 -15.40
CA ALA A 126 3.95 -1.65 -15.55
C ALA A 126 2.70 -1.57 -16.44
N ASP A 127 1.67 -0.87 -15.96
CA ASP A 127 0.55 -0.44 -16.80
C ASP A 127 0.96 0.80 -17.62
N VAL A 128 0.04 1.39 -18.38
CA VAL A 128 0.33 2.58 -19.22
C VAL A 128 0.74 3.80 -18.36
N PRO A 129 1.46 4.79 -18.91
CA PRO A 129 1.70 6.06 -18.23
C PRO A 129 0.40 6.80 -17.89
N LEU A 130 0.47 7.64 -16.85
CA LEU A 130 -0.60 8.58 -16.50
C LEU A 130 -0.86 9.52 -17.67
N GLY A 131 -2.14 9.86 -17.89
CA GLY A 131 -2.59 10.72 -18.99
C GLY A 131 -2.95 9.96 -20.27
N VAL A 132 -2.50 8.70 -20.42
CA VAL A 132 -2.93 7.84 -21.52
C VAL A 132 -4.36 7.36 -21.28
N HIS A 133 -5.26 7.59 -22.25
CA HIS A 133 -6.60 7.02 -22.22
C HIS A 133 -6.54 5.49 -22.33
N SER A 134 -6.83 4.81 -21.23
CA SER A 134 -6.96 3.35 -21.15
C SER A 134 -8.33 2.98 -20.60
N ALA A 135 -8.99 2.01 -21.23
CA ALA A 135 -10.22 1.42 -20.71
C ALA A 135 -9.97 0.47 -19.52
N THR A 136 -8.70 0.12 -19.26
CA THR A 136 -8.31 -0.79 -18.19
C THR A 136 -7.79 0.02 -16.99
N PRO A 137 -8.34 -0.17 -15.78
CA PRO A 137 -7.82 0.48 -14.59
C PRO A 137 -6.44 -0.06 -14.22
N TYR A 138 -5.66 0.76 -13.51
CA TYR A 138 -4.39 0.33 -12.93
C TYR A 138 -4.58 -0.88 -12.01
N ARG A 139 -3.58 -1.74 -11.95
CA ARG A 139 -3.61 -2.96 -11.13
C ARG A 139 -2.72 -2.83 -9.90
N THR A 140 -3.21 -3.34 -8.78
CA THR A 140 -2.43 -3.51 -7.56
C THR A 140 -1.85 -4.92 -7.53
N TYR A 141 -0.58 -5.04 -7.18
CA TYR A 141 0.14 -6.28 -6.97
C TYR A 141 0.60 -6.36 -5.52
N GLU A 142 0.46 -7.53 -4.91
CA GLU A 142 0.85 -7.77 -3.52
C GLU A 142 2.22 -8.44 -3.45
N THR A 143 3.00 -8.04 -2.45
CA THR A 143 4.28 -8.64 -2.12
C THR A 143 4.52 -8.54 -0.61
N THR A 144 5.50 -9.28 -0.10
CA THR A 144 5.88 -9.21 1.31
C THR A 144 7.38 -8.99 1.40
N LEU A 145 7.78 -7.92 2.08
CA LEU A 145 9.18 -7.63 2.34
C LEU A 145 9.60 -8.29 3.64
N ALA A 146 10.69 -9.04 3.60
CA ALA A 146 11.28 -9.61 4.81
C ALA A 146 11.97 -8.52 5.63
N PRO A 147 11.96 -8.59 6.98
CA PRO A 147 12.74 -7.67 7.81
C PRO A 147 14.22 -7.66 7.42
N GLY A 148 14.82 -6.48 7.34
CA GLY A 148 16.17 -6.25 6.80
C GLY A 148 16.21 -6.00 5.28
N SER A 149 15.05 -6.01 4.60
CA SER A 149 14.99 -5.67 3.17
C SER A 149 15.22 -4.18 2.94
N LEU A 150 15.87 -3.86 1.81
CA LEU A 150 16.06 -2.51 1.33
C LEU A 150 15.36 -2.34 -0.02
N LEU A 151 14.45 -1.38 -0.09
CA LEU A 151 13.68 -1.02 -1.27
C LEU A 151 14.25 0.26 -1.89
N LEU A 152 14.43 0.27 -3.22
CA LEU A 152 14.83 1.43 -4.01
C LEU A 152 13.75 1.71 -5.05
N LEU A 153 13.12 2.87 -4.93
CA LEU A 153 12.33 3.49 -6.01
C LEU A 153 13.22 4.54 -6.69
N TYR A 154 13.13 4.65 -8.00
CA TYR A 154 14.01 5.51 -8.79
C TYR A 154 13.36 5.88 -10.11
N THR A 155 13.67 7.06 -10.63
CA THR A 155 13.31 7.49 -11.97
C THR A 155 14.31 6.97 -12.99
N ASP A 156 13.91 6.94 -14.27
CA ASP A 156 14.73 6.36 -15.33
C ASP A 156 15.99 7.19 -15.62
N GLY A 157 16.07 8.45 -15.20
CA GLY A 157 17.31 9.23 -15.22
C GLY A 157 18.47 8.60 -14.43
N LEU A 158 18.20 7.72 -13.45
CA LEU A 158 19.23 6.92 -12.79
C LEU A 158 19.78 5.82 -13.70
N THR A 159 18.95 5.29 -14.58
CA THR A 159 19.29 4.23 -15.55
C THR A 159 18.72 4.56 -16.94
N PRO A 160 19.25 5.58 -17.64
CA PRO A 160 18.63 6.08 -18.86
C PRO A 160 18.48 4.99 -19.91
N GLY A 161 17.30 4.95 -20.54
CA GLY A 161 16.96 3.93 -21.55
C GLY A 161 17.00 2.49 -21.01
N GLN A 162 16.85 2.31 -19.69
CA GLN A 162 16.98 1.01 -19.01
C GLN A 162 18.26 0.25 -19.39
N SER A 163 19.38 0.97 -19.52
CA SER A 163 20.68 0.37 -19.84
C SER A 163 21.00 -0.77 -18.87
N SER A 164 21.22 -1.97 -19.43
CA SER A 164 21.55 -3.16 -18.65
C SER A 164 22.79 -2.96 -17.79
N GLU A 165 23.76 -2.18 -18.27
CA GLU A 165 24.99 -1.84 -17.55
C GLU A 165 24.71 -0.89 -16.37
N ALA A 166 23.92 0.16 -16.59
CA ALA A 166 23.55 1.11 -15.53
C ALA A 166 22.77 0.39 -14.41
N LEU A 167 21.80 -0.46 -14.80
CA LEU A 167 21.03 -1.25 -13.85
C LEU A 167 21.91 -2.27 -13.10
N ALA A 168 22.89 -2.89 -13.76
CA ALA A 168 23.86 -3.78 -13.11
C ALA A 168 24.74 -3.04 -12.10
N GLY A 169 25.17 -1.81 -12.40
CA GLY A 169 25.90 -0.94 -11.48
C GLY A 169 25.09 -0.61 -10.22
N VAL A 170 23.83 -0.20 -10.41
CA VAL A 170 22.88 0.04 -9.30
C VAL A 170 22.69 -1.21 -8.44
N ARG A 171 22.45 -2.38 -9.07
CA ARG A 171 22.30 -3.66 -8.36
C ARG A 171 23.54 -4.04 -7.54
N THR A 172 24.72 -3.81 -8.09
CA THR A 172 25.99 -4.09 -7.42
C THR A 172 26.17 -3.21 -6.17
N LEU A 173 25.87 -1.91 -6.29
CA LEU A 173 25.94 -0.99 -5.14
C LEU A 173 24.90 -1.32 -4.07
N LEU A 174 23.67 -1.65 -4.47
CA LEU A 174 22.63 -2.10 -3.55
C LEU A 174 23.09 -3.35 -2.80
N ALA A 175 23.55 -4.39 -3.51
CA ALA A 175 24.01 -5.64 -2.90
C ALA A 175 25.08 -5.41 -1.81
N ALA A 176 25.99 -4.46 -2.04
CA ALA A 176 27.05 -4.06 -1.12
C ALA A 176 26.56 -3.20 0.08
N GLY A 177 25.39 -2.58 0.01
CA GLY A 177 24.87 -1.60 0.98
C GLY A 177 24.33 -2.13 2.33
N GLY A 178 24.76 -3.33 2.77
CA GLY A 178 24.08 -4.11 3.80
C GLY A 178 24.52 -3.97 5.27
N GLN A 179 25.23 -2.90 5.67
CA GLN A 179 25.69 -2.75 7.06
C GLN A 179 24.76 -1.84 7.89
N ASP A 180 24.58 -2.18 9.17
CA ASP A 180 23.49 -1.75 10.09
C ASP A 180 23.58 -0.31 10.62
N ASN A 181 23.39 0.71 9.78
CA ASN A 181 23.12 2.04 10.32
C ASN A 181 22.46 3.01 9.33
N GLU A 182 21.72 3.99 9.84
CA GLU A 182 21.12 5.10 9.07
C GLU A 182 22.19 5.87 8.26
N ARG A 183 23.38 6.08 8.85
CA ARG A 183 24.54 6.65 8.16
C ARG A 183 25.00 5.84 6.95
N HIS A 184 24.77 4.52 6.94
CA HIS A 184 25.09 3.68 5.78
C HIS A 184 24.04 3.81 4.67
N LEU A 185 22.80 4.18 5.01
CA LEU A 185 21.73 4.40 4.04
C LEU A 185 21.94 5.72 3.28
N GLU A 186 22.24 6.80 4.00
CA GLU A 186 22.62 8.09 3.40
C GLU A 186 23.82 7.94 2.46
N GLY A 187 24.90 7.30 2.92
CA GLY A 187 26.09 7.07 2.09
C GLY A 187 25.84 6.12 0.92
N LEU A 188 24.86 5.21 1.02
CA LEU A 188 24.44 4.41 -0.13
C LEU A 188 23.66 5.25 -1.15
N ALA A 189 22.75 6.11 -0.68
CA ALA A 189 22.02 7.04 -1.54
C ALA A 189 22.98 7.95 -2.32
N ASP A 190 24.02 8.47 -1.65
CA ASP A 190 25.07 9.28 -2.27
C ASP A 190 25.85 8.51 -3.34
N ARG A 191 26.18 7.23 -3.09
CA ARG A 191 26.87 6.39 -4.08
C ARG A 191 25.97 6.04 -5.26
N LEU A 192 24.69 5.80 -5.04
CA LEU A 192 23.72 5.51 -6.10
C LEU A 192 23.50 6.75 -6.97
N ILE A 193 23.24 7.92 -6.39
CA ILE A 193 23.05 9.11 -7.22
C ILE A 193 24.32 9.51 -7.98
N ALA A 194 25.51 9.15 -7.46
CA ALA A 194 26.78 9.35 -8.16
C ALA A 194 26.99 8.45 -9.39
N THR A 195 26.20 7.38 -9.57
CA THR A 195 26.22 6.58 -10.81
C THR A 195 25.39 7.19 -11.94
N ALA A 196 24.54 8.16 -11.63
CA ALA A 196 23.80 8.87 -12.66
C ALA A 196 24.75 9.58 -13.65
N PRO A 197 24.35 9.74 -14.93
CA PRO A 197 25.15 10.46 -15.91
C PRO A 197 25.55 11.85 -15.41
N ARG A 198 26.71 12.34 -15.84
CA ARG A 198 27.16 13.70 -15.54
C ARG A 198 26.83 14.62 -16.71
N PRO A 199 26.56 15.91 -16.48
CA PRO A 199 26.45 16.88 -17.58
C PRO A 199 27.71 16.83 -18.46
N PRO A 200 27.58 16.86 -19.81
CA PRO A 200 26.36 17.14 -20.58
C PRO A 200 25.50 15.91 -20.94
N GLU A 201 25.86 14.70 -20.50
CA GLU A 201 25.18 13.45 -20.84
C GLU A 201 23.91 13.19 -20.00
N ARG A 202 23.66 14.03 -18.98
CA ARG A 202 22.43 14.00 -18.21
C ARG A 202 21.36 14.80 -18.94
N TYR A 203 20.42 14.08 -19.54
CA TYR A 203 19.29 14.65 -20.26
C TYR A 203 18.02 14.75 -19.40
N ASP A 204 18.00 14.04 -18.26
CA ASP A 204 16.83 13.96 -17.39
C ASP A 204 17.16 14.17 -15.91
N ASP A 205 16.12 14.45 -15.12
CA ASP A 205 16.19 14.53 -13.68
C ASP A 205 16.43 13.13 -13.09
N VAL A 206 16.94 13.09 -11.86
CA VAL A 206 17.10 11.83 -11.14
C VAL A 206 16.54 11.98 -9.74
N ALA A 207 15.44 11.30 -9.47
CA ALA A 207 14.93 11.06 -8.13
C ALA A 207 15.19 9.61 -7.72
N LEU A 208 15.65 9.41 -6.49
CA LEU A 208 15.67 8.10 -5.87
C LEU A 208 15.20 8.18 -4.41
N LEU A 209 14.47 7.15 -3.99
CA LEU A 209 13.97 6.96 -2.65
C LEU A 209 14.36 5.56 -2.16
N LEU A 210 15.22 5.54 -1.14
CA LEU A 210 15.63 4.33 -0.44
C LEU A 210 14.80 4.16 0.82
N ALA A 211 14.35 2.94 1.06
CA ALA A 211 13.59 2.60 2.24
C ALA A 211 14.00 1.25 2.83
N ARG A 212 14.48 1.26 4.06
CA ARG A 212 14.84 0.06 4.81
C ARG A 212 13.68 -0.39 5.67
N TYR A 213 13.21 -1.61 5.41
CA TYR A 213 12.24 -2.28 6.24
C TYR A 213 12.96 -2.99 7.38
N GLU A 214 12.90 -2.42 8.58
CA GLU A 214 13.25 -3.09 9.81
C GLU A 214 11.95 -3.37 10.55
N ARG A 215 11.72 -4.62 10.92
CA ARG A 215 10.58 -4.96 11.78
C ARG A 215 10.84 -4.28 13.12
N ALA A 216 9.84 -3.55 13.62
CA ALA A 216 9.92 -3.04 14.98
C ALA A 216 10.25 -4.20 15.93
N THR A 217 11.17 -3.97 16.87
CA THR A 217 11.51 -4.96 17.90
C THR A 217 10.24 -5.49 18.56
N PRO A 218 10.17 -6.78 18.96
CA PRO A 218 8.96 -7.40 19.52
C PRO A 218 8.33 -6.67 20.73
N ASP A 219 9.07 -5.76 21.37
CA ASP A 219 8.61 -4.93 22.49
C ASP A 219 7.77 -3.70 22.08
N ALA A 220 7.59 -3.42 20.79
CA ALA A 220 6.83 -2.26 20.31
C ALA A 220 5.57 -2.64 19.50
N GLN A 221 4.58 -3.18 20.20
CA GLN A 221 3.16 -2.76 20.08
C GLN A 221 2.41 -2.90 18.74
N HIS A 222 2.90 -3.66 17.74
CA HIS A 222 2.16 -3.93 16.50
C HIS A 222 2.24 -5.41 16.13
N ARG A 223 1.38 -6.24 16.74
CA ARG A 223 1.25 -7.66 16.39
C ARG A 223 0.19 -7.78 15.30
N SER A 224 0.54 -8.39 14.16
CA SER A 224 -0.35 -8.57 12.99
C SER A 224 -0.39 -10.04 12.60
N SER A 225 -1.55 -10.54 12.16
CA SER A 225 -1.71 -11.89 11.64
C SER A 225 -2.76 -11.92 10.54
N ARG A 226 -2.56 -12.77 9.53
CA ARG A 226 -3.43 -12.89 8.34
C ARG A 226 -3.86 -14.35 8.14
N MET A 227 -5.07 -14.52 7.63
CA MET A 227 -5.64 -15.79 7.19
C MET A 227 -6.33 -15.59 5.83
N GLU A 228 -6.24 -16.59 4.96
CA GLU A 228 -6.96 -16.62 3.70
C GLU A 228 -8.01 -17.73 3.75
N ILE A 229 -9.22 -17.41 3.28
CA ILE A 229 -10.36 -18.32 3.21
C ILE A 229 -10.75 -18.44 1.75
N GLN A 230 -10.71 -19.66 1.22
CA GLN A 230 -11.10 -19.91 -0.17
C GLN A 230 -12.62 -19.85 -0.33
N ARG A 231 -13.06 -19.38 -1.50
CA ARG A 231 -14.47 -19.49 -1.93
C ARG A 231 -14.97 -20.94 -1.78
N HIS A 232 -16.18 -21.09 -1.25
CA HIS A 232 -16.85 -22.36 -0.96
C HIS A 232 -16.22 -23.22 0.16
N ASP A 233 -15.28 -22.68 0.94
CA ASP A 233 -14.86 -23.36 2.17
C ASP A 233 -15.94 -23.26 3.25
N LEU A 234 -16.74 -24.32 3.36
CA LEU A 234 -17.79 -24.46 4.39
C LEU A 234 -17.23 -24.51 5.82
N GLN A 235 -15.92 -24.70 6.02
CA GLN A 235 -15.27 -24.60 7.32
C GLN A 235 -14.71 -23.21 7.61
N GLY A 236 -14.71 -22.27 6.64
CA GLY A 236 -14.04 -20.97 6.77
C GLY A 236 -14.42 -20.19 8.03
N VAL A 237 -15.69 -20.17 8.42
CA VAL A 237 -16.15 -19.51 9.67
C VAL A 237 -15.57 -20.17 10.93
N ARG A 238 -15.44 -21.50 10.95
CA ARG A 238 -14.83 -22.23 12.08
C ARG A 238 -13.33 -21.99 12.16
N GLU A 239 -12.66 -21.89 11.02
CA GLU A 239 -11.25 -21.56 10.95
C GLU A 239 -11.01 -20.12 11.41
N THR A 240 -11.87 -19.18 11.02
CA THR A 240 -11.82 -17.79 11.51
C THR A 240 -11.90 -17.74 13.02
N ARG A 241 -12.87 -18.43 13.64
CA ARG A 241 -12.99 -18.45 15.11
C ARG A 241 -11.73 -19.00 15.77
N ARG A 242 -11.18 -20.11 15.26
CA ARG A 242 -9.93 -20.68 15.79
C ARG A 242 -8.77 -19.70 15.66
N PHE A 243 -8.62 -19.09 14.48
CA PHE A 243 -7.59 -18.10 14.22
C PHE A 243 -7.67 -16.91 15.19
N MET A 244 -8.87 -16.37 15.44
CA MET A 244 -9.08 -15.27 16.38
C MET A 244 -8.69 -15.68 17.80
N ARG A 245 -9.17 -16.84 18.28
CA ARG A 245 -8.87 -17.39 19.60
C ARG A 245 -7.37 -17.59 19.83
N ASP A 246 -6.69 -18.22 18.87
CA ASP A 246 -5.27 -18.54 18.97
C ASP A 246 -4.43 -17.25 19.07
N HIS A 247 -4.72 -16.25 18.23
CA HIS A 247 -3.95 -15.01 18.21
C HIS A 247 -4.27 -14.10 19.41
N LEU A 248 -5.55 -13.89 19.73
CA LEU A 248 -5.94 -13.06 20.88
C LEU A 248 -5.43 -13.66 22.19
N GLY A 249 -5.50 -14.98 22.36
CA GLY A 249 -4.93 -15.67 23.52
C GLY A 249 -3.40 -15.53 23.57
N SER A 250 -2.71 -15.72 22.45
CA SER A 250 -1.26 -15.50 22.38
C SER A 250 -0.83 -14.06 22.68
N TRP A 251 -1.75 -13.10 22.46
CA TRP A 251 -1.50 -11.68 22.69
C TRP A 251 -1.93 -11.20 24.08
N GLY A 252 -2.57 -12.06 24.88
CA GLY A 252 -3.10 -11.73 26.20
C GLY A 252 -4.35 -10.84 26.14
N ARG A 253 -5.16 -10.97 25.09
CA ARG A 253 -6.37 -10.20 24.80
C ARG A 253 -7.64 -11.03 24.95
N ASP A 254 -7.61 -12.03 25.85
CA ASP A 254 -8.68 -13.03 26.02
C ASP A 254 -10.07 -12.42 26.24
N ALA A 255 -10.14 -11.29 26.97
CA ALA A 255 -11.40 -10.61 27.29
C ALA A 255 -12.18 -10.13 26.07
N MET A 256 -11.52 -9.91 24.94
CA MET A 256 -12.11 -9.37 23.71
C MET A 256 -12.53 -10.47 22.71
N THR A 257 -12.24 -11.73 23.05
CA THR A 257 -12.32 -12.85 22.11
C THR A 257 -13.74 -13.11 21.64
N ASP A 258 -14.71 -13.14 22.55
CA ASP A 258 -16.10 -13.47 22.22
C ASP A 258 -16.73 -12.43 21.27
N ASP A 259 -16.54 -11.14 21.57
CA ASP A 259 -17.06 -10.04 20.76
C ASP A 259 -16.40 -10.00 19.37
N LEU A 260 -15.07 -10.16 19.31
CA LEU A 260 -14.33 -10.20 18.05
C LEU A 260 -14.65 -11.44 17.22
N GLU A 261 -14.83 -12.62 17.82
CA GLU A 261 -15.24 -13.84 17.11
C GLU A 261 -16.62 -13.69 16.48
N LEU A 262 -17.55 -13.07 17.21
CA LEU A 262 -18.90 -12.81 16.73
C LEU A 262 -18.86 -11.85 15.54
N MET A 263 -18.25 -10.67 15.71
CA MET A 263 -18.12 -9.69 14.63
C MET A 263 -17.38 -10.26 13.41
N ALA A 264 -16.30 -11.01 13.62
CA ALA A 264 -15.56 -11.66 12.53
C ALA A 264 -16.43 -12.67 11.78
N SER A 265 -17.23 -13.47 12.49
CA SER A 265 -18.14 -14.43 11.88
C SER A 265 -19.16 -13.73 10.98
N GLU A 266 -19.73 -12.60 11.43
CA GLU A 266 -20.70 -11.84 10.65
C GLU A 266 -20.07 -11.22 9.39
N VAL A 267 -18.92 -10.56 9.52
CA VAL A 267 -18.26 -9.90 8.37
C VAL A 267 -17.74 -10.91 7.35
N VAL A 268 -17.13 -12.02 7.80
CA VAL A 268 -16.66 -13.09 6.91
C VAL A 268 -17.82 -13.79 6.22
N THR A 269 -18.93 -14.05 6.93
CA THR A 269 -20.11 -14.66 6.32
C THR A 269 -20.70 -13.75 5.26
N ASN A 270 -20.78 -12.44 5.53
CA ASN A 270 -21.22 -11.47 4.54
C ASN A 270 -20.31 -11.47 3.30
N ALA A 271 -18.99 -11.50 3.50
CA ALA A 271 -18.04 -11.58 2.39
C ALA A 271 -18.19 -12.87 1.57
N LEU A 272 -18.27 -14.05 2.22
CA LEU A 272 -18.39 -15.34 1.53
C LEU A 272 -19.73 -15.50 0.79
N ILE A 273 -20.84 -15.04 1.38
CA ILE A 273 -22.18 -15.19 0.80
C ILE A 273 -22.46 -14.15 -0.28
N HIS A 274 -22.09 -12.88 -0.03
CA HIS A 274 -22.48 -11.78 -0.92
C HIS A 274 -21.41 -11.41 -1.96
N ALA A 275 -20.12 -11.65 -1.68
CA ALA A 275 -19.04 -11.29 -2.60
C ALA A 275 -18.57 -12.44 -3.51
N ASP A 276 -18.99 -13.69 -3.26
CA ASP A 276 -18.58 -14.92 -3.99
C ASP A 276 -17.07 -14.96 -4.32
N SER A 277 -16.24 -14.59 -3.34
CA SER A 277 -14.79 -14.42 -3.54
C SER A 277 -13.98 -14.99 -2.39
N ASP A 278 -12.69 -15.18 -2.65
CA ASP A 278 -11.72 -15.50 -1.60
C ASP A 278 -11.65 -14.31 -0.62
N VAL A 279 -11.58 -14.64 0.67
CA VAL A 279 -11.60 -13.66 1.76
C VAL A 279 -10.26 -13.66 2.46
N GLU A 280 -9.66 -12.49 2.57
CA GLU A 280 -8.49 -12.26 3.41
C GLU A 280 -8.95 -11.63 4.73
N LEU A 281 -8.59 -12.26 5.84
CA LEU A 281 -8.81 -11.74 7.17
C LEU A 281 -7.47 -11.32 7.78
N ARG A 282 -7.38 -10.10 8.31
CA ARG A 282 -6.20 -9.59 9.01
C ARG A 282 -6.60 -9.07 10.39
N LEU A 283 -5.86 -9.50 11.41
CA LEU A 283 -6.03 -9.07 12.80
C LEU A 283 -4.79 -8.30 13.24
N ARG A 284 -4.97 -7.11 13.82
CA ARG A 284 -3.89 -6.26 14.32
C ARG A 284 -4.14 -5.86 15.77
N ASP A 285 -3.13 -6.02 16.62
CA ASP A 285 -3.10 -5.55 18.00
C ASP A 285 -2.30 -4.26 18.09
N TYR A 286 -3.02 -3.19 18.45
CA TYR A 286 -2.48 -1.89 18.78
C TYR A 286 -2.50 -1.70 20.32
N PRO A 287 -1.80 -0.68 20.86
CA PRO A 287 -1.78 -0.44 22.31
C PRO A 287 -3.17 -0.31 22.93
N ASP A 288 -4.06 0.42 22.26
CA ASP A 288 -5.36 0.85 22.79
C ASP A 288 -6.57 0.13 22.14
N HIS A 289 -6.37 -0.66 21.08
CA HIS A 289 -7.45 -1.35 20.38
C HIS A 289 -6.96 -2.58 19.59
N ILE A 290 -7.89 -3.46 19.25
CA ILE A 290 -7.71 -4.51 18.24
C ILE A 290 -8.45 -4.09 16.97
N ARG A 291 -7.80 -4.24 15.82
CA ARG A 291 -8.40 -3.99 14.51
C ARG A 291 -8.52 -5.29 13.73
N LEU A 292 -9.72 -5.56 13.23
CA LEU A 292 -10.02 -6.65 12.30
C LEU A 292 -10.30 -6.06 10.93
N GLU A 293 -9.67 -6.62 9.90
CA GLU A 293 -9.87 -6.25 8.51
C GLU A 293 -10.29 -7.49 7.73
N VAL A 294 -11.37 -7.39 6.97
CA VAL A 294 -11.87 -8.44 6.09
C VAL A 294 -11.92 -7.87 4.69
N ARG A 295 -11.09 -8.41 3.81
CA ARG A 295 -11.02 -8.01 2.42
C ARG A 295 -11.64 -9.07 1.54
N ASP A 296 -12.49 -8.62 0.63
CA ASP A 296 -13.12 -9.43 -0.40
C ASP A 296 -12.89 -8.78 -1.79
N SER A 297 -13.32 -9.47 -2.85
CA SER A 297 -13.18 -9.00 -4.23
C SER A 297 -14.42 -8.28 -4.78
N ASP A 298 -15.40 -7.94 -3.94
CA ASP A 298 -16.62 -7.19 -4.33
C ASP A 298 -16.42 -5.68 -4.13
N VAL A 299 -16.85 -4.91 -5.14
CA VAL A 299 -16.74 -3.45 -5.18
C VAL A 299 -17.93 -2.72 -4.55
N SER A 300 -19.00 -3.45 -4.18
CA SER A 300 -20.23 -2.86 -3.65
C SER A 300 -20.09 -2.54 -2.16
N PRO A 301 -20.39 -1.31 -1.69
CA PRO A 301 -20.34 -0.99 -0.26
C PRO A 301 -21.33 -1.87 0.53
N PRO A 302 -20.98 -2.32 1.74
CA PRO A 302 -21.93 -3.04 2.59
C PRO A 302 -23.08 -2.10 2.96
N VAL A 303 -24.32 -2.55 2.73
CA VAL A 303 -25.52 -1.76 3.05
C VAL A 303 -26.07 -2.26 4.39
N PRO A 304 -26.13 -1.42 5.45
CA PRO A 304 -26.86 -1.75 6.66
C PRO A 304 -28.36 -1.78 6.33
N SER A 305 -28.98 -2.95 6.32
CA SER A 305 -30.43 -3.06 6.15
C SER A 305 -31.14 -2.73 7.48
N SER A 306 -31.86 -1.60 7.50
CA SER A 306 -32.64 -1.12 8.64
C SER A 306 -33.89 -1.96 8.91
N LEU A 307 -34.20 -2.17 10.20
CA LEU A 307 -35.41 -2.80 10.73
C LEU A 307 -36.70 -2.03 10.34
N SER A 308 -37.32 -2.34 9.21
CA SER A 308 -38.76 -2.12 8.91
C SER A 308 -39.11 -2.79 7.57
N ALA A 309 -40.24 -3.48 7.33
CA ALA A 309 -41.44 -3.76 8.11
C ALA A 309 -42.13 -5.01 7.51
N ALA A 310 -42.25 -6.09 8.29
CA ALA A 310 -43.28 -7.15 8.26
C ALA A 310 -42.70 -8.41 8.94
N GLU A 311 -43.37 -8.89 9.98
CA GLU A 311 -42.94 -10.08 10.75
C GLU A 311 -42.89 -11.37 9.88
N GLU A 312 -43.51 -11.35 8.69
CA GLU A 312 -43.52 -12.45 7.73
C GLU A 312 -42.31 -12.47 6.78
N GLU A 313 -41.67 -11.33 6.48
CA GLU A 313 -40.41 -11.28 5.70
C GLU A 313 -39.16 -11.61 6.55
N ASN A 314 -39.27 -11.50 7.87
CA ASN A 314 -38.18 -11.78 8.82
C ASN A 314 -37.75 -13.25 8.89
N ALA A 315 -38.57 -14.19 8.41
CA ALA A 315 -38.19 -15.62 8.37
C ALA A 315 -37.19 -15.92 7.23
N GLN A 316 -37.03 -15.03 6.25
CA GLN A 316 -36.05 -15.14 5.15
C GLN A 316 -34.90 -14.12 5.26
N ALA A 317 -34.97 -13.18 6.21
CA ALA A 317 -34.04 -12.06 6.37
C ALA A 317 -32.91 -12.30 7.40
N GLU A 318 -32.27 -13.47 7.39
CA GLU A 318 -31.07 -13.72 8.21
C GLU A 318 -29.86 -12.85 7.76
N HIS A 319 -29.90 -12.30 6.55
CA HIS A 319 -28.78 -11.63 5.88
C HIS A 319 -28.56 -10.14 6.24
N GLY A 320 -29.38 -9.58 7.15
CA GLY A 320 -29.35 -8.14 7.47
C GLY A 320 -28.87 -7.78 8.88
N ARG A 321 -28.67 -8.77 9.76
CA ARG A 321 -28.37 -8.56 11.18
C ARG A 321 -26.88 -8.43 11.50
N GLY A 322 -26.01 -8.99 10.67
CA GLY A 322 -24.58 -9.06 10.97
C GLY A 322 -23.91 -7.71 11.13
N LEU A 323 -24.25 -6.74 10.27
CA LEU A 323 -23.72 -5.38 10.40
C LEU A 323 -24.30 -4.62 11.59
N ILE A 324 -25.51 -4.96 12.06
CA ILE A 324 -26.08 -4.38 13.29
C ILE A 324 -25.28 -4.86 14.51
N ILE A 325 -24.86 -6.12 14.51
CA ILE A 325 -24.00 -6.66 15.58
C ILE A 325 -22.65 -5.92 15.58
N VAL A 326 -22.03 -5.77 14.41
CA VAL A 326 -20.79 -4.98 14.27
C VAL A 326 -20.97 -3.54 14.74
N ASP A 327 -22.05 -2.88 14.36
CA ASP A 327 -22.35 -1.50 14.76
C ASP A 327 -22.57 -1.37 16.28
N SER A 328 -23.08 -2.42 16.93
CA SER A 328 -23.32 -2.41 18.38
C SER A 328 -22.08 -2.73 19.23
N LEU A 329 -21.14 -3.52 18.71
CA LEU A 329 -19.98 -4.02 19.47
C LEU A 329 -18.69 -3.27 19.14
N ALA A 330 -18.49 -2.87 17.88
CA ALA A 330 -17.28 -2.18 17.47
C ALA A 330 -17.23 -0.76 18.07
N THR A 331 -16.05 -0.33 18.50
CA THR A 331 -15.81 1.09 18.82
C THR A 331 -15.97 1.97 17.59
N THR A 332 -15.47 1.49 16.46
CA THR A 332 -15.66 2.11 15.15
C THR A 332 -15.51 1.04 14.08
N TRP A 333 -16.20 1.20 12.96
CA TRP A 333 -16.07 0.34 11.81
C TRP A 333 -16.34 1.11 10.53
N GLY A 334 -15.91 0.56 9.40
CA GLY A 334 -16.15 1.17 8.10
C GLY A 334 -15.79 0.24 6.95
N SER A 335 -15.89 0.77 5.74
CA SER A 335 -15.44 0.09 4.53
C SER A 335 -14.55 1.03 3.71
N SER A 336 -13.53 0.46 3.06
CA SER A 336 -12.61 1.20 2.19
C SER A 336 -12.40 0.45 0.88
N PRO A 337 -12.34 1.14 -0.28
CA PRO A 337 -12.01 0.51 -1.55
C PRO A 337 -10.61 -0.14 -1.49
N SER A 338 -10.45 -1.33 -2.04
CA SER A 338 -9.19 -2.09 -2.03
C SER A 338 -8.95 -2.79 -3.37
N GLY A 339 -8.34 -2.08 -4.31
CA GLY A 339 -8.07 -2.61 -5.65
C GLY A 339 -9.37 -2.93 -6.41
N ARG A 340 -9.59 -4.22 -6.73
CA ARG A 340 -10.83 -4.71 -7.38
C ARG A 340 -11.94 -5.10 -6.40
N GLY A 341 -11.75 -4.90 -5.09
CA GLY A 341 -12.76 -5.22 -4.08
C GLY A 341 -12.79 -4.17 -2.95
N LYS A 342 -13.21 -4.59 -1.77
CA LYS A 342 -13.32 -3.73 -0.58
C LYS A 342 -12.69 -4.39 0.64
N THR A 343 -12.26 -3.55 1.58
CA THR A 343 -11.89 -3.97 2.93
C THR A 343 -12.90 -3.40 3.90
N VAL A 344 -13.66 -4.28 4.58
CA VAL A 344 -14.45 -3.94 5.76
C VAL A 344 -13.53 -4.03 6.97
N TRP A 345 -13.48 -3.00 7.79
CA TRP A 345 -12.62 -2.96 8.97
C TRP A 345 -13.44 -2.56 10.19
N LEU A 346 -13.05 -3.09 11.35
CA LEU A 346 -13.64 -2.76 12.64
C LEU A 346 -12.57 -2.70 13.72
N GLU A 347 -12.79 -1.86 14.72
CA GLU A 347 -11.90 -1.66 15.85
C GLU A 347 -12.67 -1.88 17.15
N LEU A 348 -12.06 -2.62 18.09
CA LEU A 348 -12.56 -2.80 19.44
C LEU A 348 -11.52 -2.26 20.42
N SER A 349 -11.89 -1.31 21.26
CA SER A 349 -11.00 -0.71 22.25
C SER A 349 -10.60 -1.70 23.32
N THR A 350 -9.34 -1.66 23.75
CA THR A 350 -8.83 -2.51 24.85
C THR A 350 -9.06 -1.87 26.23
N ARG A 351 -9.61 -0.65 26.27
CA ARG A 351 -9.99 0.03 27.51
C ARG A 351 -11.44 -0.32 27.78
N ASP A 352 -11.69 -1.04 28.87
CA ASP A 352 -13.02 -1.23 29.41
C ASP A 352 -13.66 0.15 29.60
N GLY A 353 -14.81 0.37 28.95
CA GLY A 353 -15.68 1.48 29.27
C GLY A 353 -16.12 1.33 30.72
N SER A 354 -15.46 2.09 31.62
CA SER A 354 -15.84 2.25 33.02
C SER A 354 -17.13 3.05 33.16
#